data_AF-H0YLZ8-F1
#
_entry.id   AF-H0YLZ8-F1
#
_cell.length_a   1.000
_cell.length_b   1.000
_cell.length_c   1.000
_cell.angle_alpha   90.00
_cell.angle_beta   90.00
_cell.angle_gamma   90.00
#
_symmetry.space_group_name_H-M   'P 1'
#
loop_
_entity.id
_entity.type
_entity.pdbx_description
1 polymer ?
#
loop_
_entity_poly.entity_id
_entity_poly.type
_entity_poly.pdbx_seq_one_letter_code
_entity_poly.pdbx_strand_id
1 'polypeptide(L)' 'TLIHPKDLTALSNMLPKGPSTPLPEDPNWNVTEFHTTPKMSTYLLAFIVSEFDYVEKQASNGVLV' A
#
# COMPACT_ATOMS: atom_id res chain seq x y z
N THR A 1 5.48 -6.50 -0.18
CA THR A 1 4.50 -6.82 -1.23
C THR A 1 3.27 -7.39 -0.57
N LEU A 2 2.09 -6.96 -1.00
CA LEU A 2 0.81 -7.51 -0.59
C LEU A 2 0.08 -8.04 -1.82
N ILE A 3 -0.48 -9.23 -1.72
CA ILE A 3 -1.39 -9.82 -2.71
C ILE A 3 -2.79 -9.73 -2.10
N HIS A 4 -3.71 -9.05 -2.75
CA HIS A 4 -5.04 -8.75 -2.22
C HIS A 4 -6.11 -8.81 -3.30
N PRO A 5 -7.40 -9.01 -2.95
CA PRO A 5 -8.48 -8.90 -3.93
C PRO A 5 -8.44 -7.54 -4.64
N LYS A 6 -8.70 -7.54 -5.95
CA LYS A 6 -8.56 -6.36 -6.80
C LYS A 6 -9.43 -5.16 -6.39
N ASP A 7 -10.52 -5.42 -5.68
CA ASP A 7 -11.49 -4.42 -5.22
C ASP A 7 -11.13 -3.83 -3.84
N LEU A 8 -10.02 -4.27 -3.22
CA LEU A 8 -9.54 -3.78 -1.94
C LEU A 8 -8.29 -2.90 -2.07
N THR A 9 -8.12 -1.99 -1.12
CA THR A 9 -6.94 -1.13 -1.00
C THR A 9 -5.90 -1.76 -0.07
N ALA A 10 -4.64 -1.71 -0.48
CA ALA A 10 -3.49 -2.19 0.29
C ALA A 10 -2.64 -1.03 0.81
N LEU A 11 -2.43 -0.98 2.12
CA LEU A 11 -1.63 0.02 2.81
C LEU A 11 -0.46 -0.65 3.55
N SER A 12 0.66 0.06 3.66
CA SER A 12 1.82 -0.33 4.46
C SER A 12 2.55 0.92 4.98
N ASN A 13 3.68 0.75 5.66
CA ASN A 13 4.48 1.86 6.21
C ASN A 13 5.00 2.83 5.13
N MET A 14 5.24 2.33 3.92
CA MET A 14 5.77 3.12 2.81
C MET A 14 4.76 3.23 1.69
N LEU A 15 4.93 4.22 0.81
CA LEU A 15 4.11 4.39 -0.38
C LEU A 15 4.24 3.18 -1.33
N PRO A 16 3.18 2.86 -2.11
CA PRO A 16 3.27 1.94 -3.23
C PRO A 16 4.33 2.42 -4.23
N LYS A 17 5.11 1.49 -4.80
CA LYS A 17 6.08 1.79 -5.87
C LYS A 17 5.42 2.22 -7.18
N GLY A 18 4.12 1.96 -7.32
CA GLY A 18 3.33 2.21 -8.51
C GLY A 18 1.91 1.67 -8.36
N PRO A 19 1.12 1.64 -9.44
CA PRO A 19 -0.21 1.06 -9.44
C PRO A 19 -0.13 -0.45 -9.18
N SER A 20 -1.15 -1.00 -8.52
CA SER A 20 -1.28 -2.44 -8.34
C SER A 20 -1.41 -3.15 -9.69
N THR A 21 -0.77 -4.31 -9.82
CA THR A 21 -0.80 -5.11 -11.05
C THR A 21 -1.58 -6.40 -10.83
N PRO A 22 -2.34 -6.91 -11.82
CA PRO A 22 -3.02 -8.19 -11.70
C PRO A 22 -2.04 -9.33 -11.42
N LEU A 23 -2.42 -10.22 -10.52
CA LEU A 23 -1.67 -11.43 -10.24
C LEU A 23 -1.77 -12.38 -11.46
N PRO A 24 -0.65 -12.85 -12.04
CA PRO A 24 -0.68 -13.63 -13.29
C PRO A 24 -1.49 -14.93 -13.23
N GLU A 25 -1.56 -15.55 -12.05
CA GLU A 25 -2.26 -16.82 -11.80
C GLU A 25 -3.76 -16.66 -11.53
N ASP A 26 -4.18 -15.51 -10.97
CA ASP A 26 -5.59 -15.20 -10.71
C ASP A 26 -5.86 -13.69 -10.86
N PRO A 27 -6.48 -13.26 -11.97
CA PRO A 27 -6.81 -11.86 -12.23
C PRO A 27 -7.80 -11.22 -11.23
N ASN A 28 -8.40 -11.99 -10.32
CA ASN A 28 -9.20 -11.43 -9.22
C ASN A 28 -8.35 -10.87 -8.08
N TRP A 29 -7.05 -11.13 -8.10
CA TRP A 29 -6.09 -10.61 -7.14
C TRP A 29 -5.14 -9.62 -7.81
N ASN A 30 -4.73 -8.64 -7.03
CA ASN A 30 -3.74 -7.64 -7.39
C ASN A 30 -2.51 -7.79 -6.49
N VAL A 31 -1.37 -7.39 -7.03
CA VAL A 31 -0.07 -7.32 -6.35
C VAL A 31 0.29 -5.85 -6.17
N THR A 32 0.50 -5.44 -4.92
CA THR A 32 0.98 -4.10 -4.56
C THR A 32 2.36 -4.20 -3.91
N GLU A 33 3.35 -3.55 -4.52
CA GLU A 33 4.70 -3.46 -3.99
C GLU A 33 4.93 -2.11 -3.32
N PHE A 34 5.60 -2.09 -2.17
CA PHE A 34 5.90 -0.88 -1.40
C PHE A 34 7.38 -0.59 -1.40
N HIS A 35 7.75 0.68 -1.25
CA HIS A 35 9.16 1.07 -1.10
C HIS A 35 9.78 0.44 0.16
N THR A 36 11.10 0.23 0.14
CA THR A 36 11.84 -0.30 1.28
C THR A 36 11.74 0.67 2.45
N THR A 37 11.41 0.17 3.64
CA THR A 37 11.39 0.97 4.86
C THR A 37 12.81 1.38 5.24
N PRO A 38 12.99 2.51 5.94
CA PRO A 38 14.20 2.74 6.72
C PRO A 38 14.44 1.59 7.71
N LYS A 39 15.66 1.50 8.27
CA LYS A 39 15.95 0.55 9.36
C LYS A 39 15.02 0.86 10.53
N MET A 40 14.18 -0.10 10.90
CA MET A 40 13.16 0.04 11.94
C MET A 40 13.04 -1.24 12.76
N SER A 41 12.48 -1.13 13.96
CA SER A 41 12.13 -2.29 14.79
C SER A 41 10.91 -3.02 14.21
N THR A 42 10.87 -4.34 14.38
CA THR A 42 9.82 -5.19 13.80
C THR A 42 8.42 -4.90 14.32
N TYR A 43 8.28 -4.42 15.56
CA TYR A 43 6.97 -4.09 16.16
C TYR A 43 6.28 -2.87 15.53
N LEU A 44 7.01 -2.07 14.74
CA LEU A 44 6.48 -0.91 14.03
C LEU A 44 5.98 -1.24 12.63
N LEU A 45 6.15 -2.48 12.17
CA LEU A 45 5.67 -2.93 10.88
C LEU A 45 4.13 -2.94 10.88
N ALA A 46 3.53 -2.33 9.86
CA ALA A 46 2.09 -2.29 9.66
C ALA A 46 1.74 -2.54 8.19
N PHE A 47 0.66 -3.28 7.99
CA PHE A 47 0.00 -3.42 6.70
C PHE A 47 -1.49 -3.67 6.90
N ILE A 48 -2.31 -3.17 5.98
CA ILE A 48 -3.77 -3.28 6.02
C ILE A 48 -4.28 -3.57 4.61
N VAL A 49 -5.27 -4.46 4.49
CA VAL A 49 -6.04 -4.69 3.27
C VAL A 49 -7.50 -4.47 3.62
N SER A 50 -8.16 -3.49 3.00
CA SER A 50 -9.52 -3.09 3.40
C SER A 50 -10.28 -2.35 2.30
N GLU A 51 -11.57 -2.14 2.53
CA GLU A 51 -12.48 -1.31 1.73
C GLU A 51 -12.50 0.16 2.22
N PHE A 52 -11.52 0.59 3.02
CA PHE A 52 -11.50 1.94 3.55
C PHE A 52 -11.22 2.97 2.46
N ASP A 53 -11.95 4.08 2.55
CA ASP A 53 -11.71 5.30 1.78
C ASP A 53 -10.89 6.30 2.61
N TYR A 54 -10.43 7.39 1.98
CA TYR A 54 -9.57 8.38 2.62
C TYR A 54 -9.95 9.81 2.22
N VAL A 55 -9.57 10.75 3.09
CA VAL A 55 -9.51 12.18 2.76
C VAL A 55 -8.04 12.59 2.81
N GLU A 56 -7.59 13.38 1.84
CA GLU A 56 -6.18 13.78 1.74
C GLU A 56 -5.99 15.30 1.65
N LYS A 57 -4.81 15.76 2.07
CA LYS A 57 -4.33 17.12 1.92
C LYS A 57 -2.82 17.14 1.74
N GLN A 58 -2.33 17.95 0.81
CA GLN A 58 -0.89 18.21 0.70
C GLN A 58 -0.45 19.29 1.70
N ALA A 59 0.50 18.94 2.56
CA ALA A 59 1.17 19.87 3.47
C ALA A 59 2.12 20.80 2.70
N SER A 60 2.48 21.94 3.32
CA SER A 60 3.35 22.96 2.70
C SER A 60 4.75 22.46 2.35
N ASN A 61 5.21 21.37 2.97
CA ASN A 61 6.48 20.71 2.69
C ASN A 61 6.36 19.56 1.67
N GLY A 62 5.20 19.42 1.01
CA GLY A 62 4.96 18.42 -0.04
C GLY A 62 4.53 17.04 0.45
N VAL A 63 4.44 16.82 1.77
CA VAL A 63 3.94 15.56 2.33
C VAL A 63 2.44 15.48 2.14
N LEU A 64 1.96 14.35 1.61
CA LEU A 64 0.53 14.07 1.46
C LEU A 64 0.04 13.42 2.76
N VAL A 65 -1.00 14.00 3.37
CA VAL A 65 -1.56 13.67 4.69
C VAL A 65 -3.01 13.29 4.56
#